data_AF-A0A1B6MIA3-F1
#
_entry.id   AF-A0A1B6MIA3-F1
#
_cell.length_a   1.000
_cell.length_b   1.000
_cell.length_c   1.000
_cell.angle_alpha   90.00
_cell.angle_beta   90.00
_cell.angle_gamma   90.00
#
_symmetry.space_group_name_H-M   'P 1'
#
loop_
_entity.id
_entity.type
_entity.pdbx_description
1 polymer ?
#
loop_
_entity_poly.entity_id
_entity_poly.type
_entity_poly.pdbx_seq_one_letter_code
_entity_poly.pdbx_strand_id
1 'polypeptide(L)'
;MYFTLECIVAAIVLFSNEIQCDVIGHIQTLDYVISNSILQPRPGEGEKLSSELLQLYMVLDEIHDMLRDERAAGITIVQKVLDGGGLKFPTIKPNFPSIMRAFNWTVDESKALGTLFKDTVWMWRNVQMGMDIIPTTEIDYNLNHEKDRK
;
A
#
# COMPACT_ATOMS: atom_id res chain seq x y z
N MET A 1 -33.79 -19.53 17.02
CA MET A 1 -33.50 -18.36 16.15
C MET A 1 -32.03 -17.95 16.30
N TYR A 2 -31.10 -18.89 16.12
CA TYR A 2 -29.64 -18.68 16.22
C TYR A 2 -28.89 -19.11 14.95
N PHE A 3 -29.49 -20.03 14.18
CA PHE A 3 -28.92 -20.61 12.97
C PHE A 3 -28.70 -19.59 11.83
N THR A 4 -29.52 -18.54 11.74
CA THR A 4 -29.39 -17.50 10.71
C THR A 4 -28.29 -16.50 11.00
N LEU A 5 -27.98 -16.25 12.28
CA LEU A 5 -26.95 -15.28 12.67
C LEU A 5 -25.54 -15.85 12.44
N GLU A 6 -25.33 -17.12 12.77
CA GLU A 6 -24.04 -17.79 12.54
C GLU A 6 -23.72 -17.94 11.06
N CYS A 7 -24.70 -18.22 10.20
CA CYS A 7 -24.50 -18.26 8.75
C CYS A 7 -24.15 -16.88 8.15
N ILE A 8 -24.76 -15.81 8.66
CA ILE A 8 -24.44 -14.44 8.21
C ILE A 8 -23.02 -14.05 8.64
N VAL A 9 -22.63 -14.35 9.88
CA VAL A 9 -21.27 -14.10 10.37
C VAL A 9 -20.24 -14.90 9.58
N ALA A 10 -20.49 -16.19 9.34
CA ALA A 10 -19.61 -17.02 8.52
C ALA A 10 -19.47 -16.50 7.08
N ALA A 11 -20.57 -16.06 6.46
CA ALA A 11 -20.54 -15.47 5.13
C ALA A 11 -19.73 -14.16 5.10
N ILE A 12 -19.93 -13.26 6.08
CA ILE A 12 -19.18 -12.00 6.18
C ILE A 12 -17.67 -12.26 6.36
N VAL A 13 -17.31 -13.25 7.18
CA VAL A 13 -15.91 -13.65 7.38
C VAL A 13 -15.30 -14.22 6.10
N LEU A 14 -16.03 -15.06 5.37
CA LEU A 14 -15.57 -15.63 4.10
C LEU A 14 -15.38 -14.54 3.02
N PHE A 15 -16.36 -13.66 2.84
CA PHE A 15 -16.25 -12.54 1.89
C PHE A 15 -15.12 -11.57 2.26
N SER A 16 -14.95 -11.26 3.55
CA SER A 16 -13.84 -10.41 4.01
C SER A 16 -12.48 -11.06 3.77
N ASN A 17 -12.36 -12.38 3.91
CA ASN A 17 -11.12 -13.11 3.64
C ASN A 17 -10.79 -13.16 2.15
N GLU A 18 -11.79 -13.33 1.27
CA GLU A 18 -11.58 -13.31 -0.19
C GLU A 18 -11.08 -11.94 -0.67
N ILE A 19 -11.68 -10.85 -0.21
CA ILE A 19 -11.25 -9.48 -0.56
C ILE A 19 -9.81 -9.22 -0.08
N GLN A 20 -9.46 -9.65 1.13
CA GLN A 20 -8.10 -9.49 1.65
C GLN A 20 -7.07 -10.31 0.86
N CYS A 21 -7.39 -11.56 0.50
CA CYS A 21 -6.52 -12.39 -0.33
C CYS A 21 -6.29 -11.78 -1.71
N ASP A 22 -7.32 -11.16 -2.30
CA ASP A 22 -7.22 -10.47 -3.59
C ASP A 22 -6.30 -9.25 -3.52
N VAL A 23 -6.44 -8.41 -2.48
CA VAL A 23 -5.55 -7.24 -2.27
C VAL A 23 -4.10 -7.65 -2.06
N ILE A 24 -3.82 -8.68 -1.27
CA ILE A 24 -2.44 -9.16 -1.03
C ILE A 24 -1.81 -9.68 -2.32
N GLY A 25 -2.55 -10.52 -3.06
CA GLY A 25 -2.10 -11.05 -4.35
C GLY A 25 -1.86 -9.95 -5.37
N HIS A 26 -2.71 -8.92 -5.38
CA HIS A 26 -2.56 -7.75 -6.24
C HIS A 26 -1.29 -6.95 -5.90
N ILE A 27 -1.03 -6.64 -4.64
CA ILE A 27 0.20 -5.94 -4.21
C ILE A 27 1.46 -6.71 -4.60
N GLN A 28 1.48 -8.03 -4.36
CA GLN A 28 2.62 -8.87 -4.71
C GLN A 28 2.85 -8.94 -6.23
N THR A 29 1.75 -8.94 -7.00
CA THR A 29 1.82 -8.89 -8.47
C THR A 29 2.39 -7.56 -8.95
N LEU A 30 1.90 -6.44 -8.40
CA LEU A 30 2.42 -5.11 -8.69
C LEU A 30 3.91 -4.99 -8.34
N ASP A 31 4.30 -5.41 -7.13
CA ASP A 31 5.71 -5.42 -6.69
C ASP A 31 6.59 -6.20 -7.67
N TYR A 32 6.16 -7.40 -8.10
CA TYR A 32 6.87 -8.21 -9.08
C TYR A 32 6.99 -7.52 -10.45
N VAL A 33 5.88 -7.00 -10.99
CA VAL A 33 5.84 -6.37 -12.31
C VAL A 33 6.69 -5.10 -12.34
N ILE A 34 6.56 -4.24 -11.33
CA ILE A 34 7.34 -3.01 -11.19
C ILE A 34 8.82 -3.35 -11.05
N SER A 35 9.16 -4.29 -10.16
CA SER A 35 10.54 -4.71 -9.94
C SER A 35 11.21 -5.19 -11.22
N ASN A 36 10.53 -6.05 -11.99
CA ASN A 36 11.07 -6.55 -13.25
C ASN A 36 11.15 -5.45 -14.32
N SER A 37 10.16 -4.57 -14.40
CA SER A 37 10.17 -3.47 -15.38
C SER A 37 11.31 -2.48 -15.13
N ILE A 38 11.70 -2.28 -13.87
CA ILE A 38 12.84 -1.43 -13.49
C ILE A 38 14.18 -2.15 -13.74
N LEU A 39 14.28 -3.44 -13.42
CA LEU A 39 15.51 -4.22 -13.56
C LEU A 39 15.81 -4.63 -15.00
N GLN A 40 14.76 -4.87 -15.79
CA GLN A 40 14.81 -5.38 -17.16
C GLN A 40 13.82 -4.60 -18.03
N PRO A 41 14.05 -3.29 -18.26
CA PRO A 41 13.11 -2.44 -18.97
C PRO A 41 12.98 -2.89 -20.44
N ARG A 42 11.73 -3.04 -20.90
CA ARG A 42 11.41 -3.46 -22.27
C ARG A 42 10.92 -2.30 -23.11
N PRO A 43 11.27 -2.23 -24.40
CA PRO A 43 10.82 -1.14 -25.26
C PRO A 43 9.30 -0.97 -25.28
N GLY A 44 8.83 0.28 -25.11
CA GLY A 44 7.41 0.63 -25.14
C GLY A 44 6.62 0.32 -23.86
N GLU A 45 7.21 -0.24 -22.81
CA GLU A 45 6.49 -0.59 -21.56
C GLU A 45 6.51 0.55 -20.49
N GLY A 46 6.91 1.76 -20.87
CA GLY A 46 7.03 2.89 -19.92
C GLY A 46 5.70 3.33 -19.31
N GLU A 47 4.65 3.43 -20.12
CA GLU A 47 3.29 3.77 -19.63
C GLU A 47 2.77 2.71 -18.67
N LYS A 48 3.02 1.43 -18.99
CA LYS A 48 2.68 0.32 -18.11
C LYS A 48 3.38 0.47 -16.76
N LEU A 49 4.71 0.64 -16.73
CA LEU A 49 5.43 0.83 -15.46
C LEU A 49 4.84 1.99 -14.64
N SER A 50 4.54 3.12 -15.28
CA SER A 50 3.97 4.29 -14.60
C SER A 50 2.59 3.98 -14.02
N SER A 51 1.74 3.26 -14.77
CA SER A 51 0.42 2.82 -14.32
C SER A 51 0.49 1.84 -13.16
N GLU A 52 1.38 0.84 -13.21
CA GLU A 52 1.52 -0.14 -12.13
C GLU A 52 2.06 0.51 -10.85
N LEU A 53 3.00 1.45 -10.96
CA LEU A 53 3.48 2.22 -9.81
C LEU A 53 2.38 3.08 -9.18
N LEU A 54 1.54 3.73 -10.00
CA LEU A 54 0.41 4.50 -9.49
C LEU A 54 -0.61 3.60 -8.79
N GLN A 55 -0.94 2.44 -9.38
CA GLN A 55 -1.83 1.47 -8.74
C GLN A 55 -1.27 0.99 -7.40
N LEU A 56 0.03 0.67 -7.33
CA LEU A 56 0.65 0.29 -6.08
C LEU A 56 0.57 1.42 -5.04
N TYR A 57 0.85 2.66 -5.45
CA TYR A 57 0.69 3.81 -4.57
C TYR A 57 -0.72 3.92 -4.00
N MET A 58 -1.74 3.83 -4.84
CA MET A 58 -3.15 3.92 -4.43
C MET A 58 -3.54 2.82 -3.45
N VAL A 59 -3.15 1.58 -3.72
CA VAL A 59 -3.43 0.45 -2.82
C VAL A 59 -2.72 0.60 -1.48
N LEU A 60 -1.49 1.12 -1.47
CA LEU A 60 -0.77 1.41 -0.24
C LEU A 60 -1.39 2.55 0.56
N ASP A 61 -1.89 3.59 -0.11
CA ASP A 61 -2.62 4.70 0.51
C ASP A 61 -3.92 4.21 1.15
N GLU A 62 -4.68 3.35 0.45
CA GLU A 62 -5.88 2.71 1.00
C GLU A 62 -5.56 1.90 2.26
N ILE A 63 -4.47 1.12 2.25
CA ILE A 63 -4.01 0.36 3.42
C ILE A 63 -3.60 1.29 4.55
N HIS A 64 -2.88 2.37 4.26
CA HIS A 64 -2.50 3.36 5.25
C HIS A 64 -3.73 3.99 5.91
N ASP A 65 -4.76 4.30 5.14
CA ASP A 65 -6.05 4.73 5.65
C ASP A 65 -6.71 3.64 6.52
N MET A 66 -6.64 2.36 6.13
CA MET A 66 -7.14 1.27 6.97
C MET A 66 -6.43 1.21 8.32
N LEU A 67 -5.11 1.41 8.36
CA LEU A 67 -4.33 1.41 9.59
C LEU A 67 -4.69 2.63 10.47
N ARG A 68 -4.79 3.82 9.86
CA ARG A 68 -5.20 5.04 10.56
C ARG A 68 -6.58 4.91 11.20
N ASP A 69 -7.50 4.24 10.50
CA ASP A 69 -8.88 4.01 10.97
C ASP A 69 -8.99 2.77 11.87
N GLU A 70 -7.88 2.19 12.33
CA GLU A 70 -7.81 1.01 13.20
C GLU A 70 -8.54 -0.24 12.65
N ARG A 71 -8.67 -0.34 11.32
CA ARG A 71 -9.33 -1.47 10.68
C ARG A 71 -8.42 -2.69 10.69
N ALA A 72 -8.87 -3.77 11.35
CA ALA A 72 -8.15 -5.04 11.45
C ALA A 72 -7.75 -5.65 10.08
N ALA A 73 -8.50 -5.33 9.02
CA ALA A 73 -8.15 -5.73 7.65
C ALA A 73 -6.81 -5.15 7.20
N GLY A 74 -6.52 -3.87 7.49
CA GLY A 74 -5.25 -3.21 7.16
C GLY A 74 -4.08 -3.92 7.84
N ILE A 75 -4.20 -4.18 9.14
CA ILE A 75 -3.19 -4.92 9.93
C ILE A 75 -2.95 -6.31 9.31
N THR A 76 -4.01 -7.03 8.97
CA THR A 76 -3.93 -8.39 8.40
C THR A 76 -3.22 -8.40 7.05
N ILE A 77 -3.55 -7.43 6.18
CA ILE A 77 -2.92 -7.31 4.86
C ILE A 77 -1.43 -7.05 5.02
N VAL A 78 -1.05 -6.05 5.82
CA VAL A 78 0.36 -5.67 6.01
C VAL A 78 1.15 -6.80 6.63
N GLN A 79 0.61 -7.46 7.67
CA GLN A 79 1.29 -8.60 8.29
C GLN A 79 1.54 -9.73 7.29
N LYS A 80 0.54 -10.10 6.47
CA LYS A 80 0.71 -11.14 5.44
C LYS A 80 1.74 -10.75 4.37
N VAL A 81 1.80 -9.48 3.98
CA VAL A 81 2.83 -8.99 3.07
C VAL A 81 4.22 -9.08 3.71
N LEU A 82 4.36 -8.71 4.98
CA LEU A 82 5.62 -8.81 5.74
C LEU A 82 6.06 -10.26 5.96
N ASP A 83 5.14 -11.16 6.28
CA ASP A 83 5.38 -12.60 6.43
C ASP A 83 5.90 -13.23 5.12
N GLY A 84 5.49 -12.67 3.97
CA GLY A 84 6.00 -13.01 2.65
C GLY A 84 7.37 -12.41 2.30
N GLY A 85 8.01 -11.69 3.22
CA GLY A 85 9.30 -11.02 3.03
C GLY A 85 9.21 -9.52 2.67
N GLY A 86 8.01 -8.95 2.68
CA GLY A 86 7.77 -7.54 2.35
C GLY A 86 7.88 -7.23 0.86
N LEU A 87 7.73 -5.95 0.52
CA LEU A 87 7.88 -5.48 -0.86
C LEU A 87 9.36 -5.41 -1.26
N LYS A 88 9.68 -5.87 -2.46
CA LYS A 88 11.05 -5.88 -2.99
C LYS A 88 11.41 -4.58 -3.68
N PHE A 89 10.46 -3.96 -4.36
CA PHE A 89 10.71 -2.74 -5.14
C PHE A 89 11.41 -1.61 -4.35
N PRO A 90 11.19 -1.40 -3.03
CA PRO A 90 11.88 -0.35 -2.27
C PRO A 90 13.40 -0.57 -2.14
N THR A 91 13.86 -1.81 -2.34
CA THR A 91 15.28 -2.16 -2.27
C THR A 91 16.00 -2.01 -3.61
N ILE A 92 15.24 -1.81 -4.70
CA ILE A 92 15.78 -1.71 -6.05
C ILE A 92 16.40 -0.34 -6.26
N LYS A 93 17.56 -0.32 -6.92
CA LYS A 93 18.22 0.89 -7.40
C LYS A 93 17.95 1.02 -8.90
N PRO A 94 17.08 1.95 -9.34
CA PRO A 94 16.74 2.09 -10.75
C PRO A 94 17.96 2.53 -11.58
N ASN A 95 18.19 1.86 -12.72
CA ASN A 95 19.16 2.32 -13.71
C ASN A 95 18.45 3.27 -14.70
N PHE A 96 18.27 4.53 -14.28
CA PHE A 96 17.55 5.53 -15.08
C PHE A 96 18.08 5.68 -16.52
N PRO A 97 19.40 5.69 -16.80
CA PRO A 97 19.89 5.71 -18.18
C PRO A 97 19.41 4.53 -19.04
N SER A 98 19.35 3.32 -18.47
CA SER A 98 18.84 2.13 -19.17
C SER A 98 17.32 2.22 -19.40
N ILE A 99 16.58 2.65 -18.39
CA ILE A 99 15.14 2.85 -18.41
C ILE A 99 14.75 3.89 -19.48
N MET A 100 15.42 5.04 -19.49
CA MET A 100 15.19 6.10 -20.46
C MET A 100 15.40 5.61 -21.90
N ARG A 101 16.49 4.85 -22.13
CA ARG A 101 16.78 4.30 -23.46
C ARG A 101 15.73 3.29 -23.89
N ALA A 102 15.32 2.39 -23.00
CA ALA A 102 14.32 1.37 -23.30
C ALA A 102 12.96 2.01 -23.62
N PHE A 103 12.50 2.95 -22.80
CA PHE A 103 11.18 3.56 -22.95
C PHE A 103 11.15 4.76 -23.90
N ASN A 104 12.29 5.13 -24.49
CA ASN A 104 12.44 6.32 -25.32
C ASN A 104 11.96 7.61 -24.62
N TRP A 105 12.28 7.72 -23.33
CA TRP A 105 11.85 8.83 -22.49
C TRP A 105 12.85 9.98 -22.49
N THR A 106 12.28 11.17 -22.34
CA THR A 106 12.97 12.41 -22.00
C THR A 106 13.47 12.39 -20.55
N VAL A 107 14.35 13.34 -20.24
CA VAL A 107 14.86 13.55 -18.88
C VAL A 107 13.72 13.87 -17.91
N ASP A 108 12.72 14.62 -18.35
CA ASP A 108 11.63 15.06 -17.48
C ASP A 108 10.64 13.91 -17.18
N GLU A 109 10.33 13.06 -18.16
CA GLU A 109 9.58 11.81 -17.91
C GLU A 109 10.31 10.89 -16.94
N SER A 110 11.64 10.76 -17.09
CA SER A 110 12.45 9.96 -16.16
C SER A 110 12.45 10.53 -14.74
N LYS A 111 12.50 11.86 -14.59
CA LYS A 111 12.38 12.53 -13.29
C LYS A 111 11.00 12.32 -12.68
N ALA A 112 9.93 12.44 -13.48
CA ALA A 112 8.57 12.20 -13.01
C ALA A 112 8.40 10.77 -12.48
N LEU A 113 8.90 9.76 -13.20
CA LEU A 113 8.94 8.38 -12.71
C LEU A 113 9.76 8.29 -11.42
N GLY A 114 10.93 8.94 -11.37
CA GLY A 114 11.78 8.95 -10.19
C GLY A 114 11.10 9.52 -8.95
N THR A 115 10.26 10.55 -9.11
CA THR A 115 9.42 11.10 -8.04
C THR A 115 8.36 10.09 -7.61
N LEU A 116 7.56 9.57 -8.54
CA LEU A 116 6.51 8.57 -8.23
C LEU A 116 7.09 7.34 -7.53
N PHE A 117 8.25 6.85 -7.98
CA PHE A 117 8.95 5.74 -7.33
C PHE A 117 9.29 6.06 -5.88
N LYS A 118 9.87 7.24 -5.62
CA LYS A 118 10.21 7.67 -4.25
C LYS A 118 8.99 7.82 -3.37
N ASP A 119 7.92 8.39 -3.90
CA ASP A 119 6.67 8.60 -3.17
C ASP A 119 6.02 7.25 -2.80
N THR A 120 6.05 6.29 -3.72
CA THR A 120 5.54 4.93 -3.47
C THR A 120 6.39 4.19 -2.42
N VAL A 121 7.71 4.33 -2.47
CA VAL A 121 8.61 3.80 -1.43
C VAL A 121 8.31 4.44 -0.07
N TRP A 122 8.09 5.75 -0.05
CA TRP A 122 7.78 6.47 1.18
C TRP A 122 6.42 6.05 1.75
N MET A 123 5.41 5.87 0.90
CA MET A 123 4.10 5.36 1.31
C MET A 123 4.21 3.98 1.94
N TRP A 124 4.97 3.05 1.34
CA TRP A 124 5.20 1.73 1.96
C TRP A 124 5.85 1.85 3.35
N ARG A 125 6.81 2.75 3.53
CA ARG A 125 7.42 2.98 4.85
C ARG A 125 6.41 3.50 5.88
N ASN A 126 5.49 4.38 5.47
CA ASN A 126 4.45 4.86 6.37
C ASN A 126 3.49 3.76 6.77
N VAL A 127 3.13 2.89 5.83
CA VAL A 127 2.33 1.68 6.13
C VAL A 127 3.03 0.82 7.17
N GLN A 128 4.35 0.61 7.04
CA GLN A 128 5.14 -0.14 8.03
C GLN A 128 5.15 0.58 9.39
N MET A 129 5.39 1.89 9.41
CA MET A 129 5.36 2.67 10.66
C MET A 129 3.99 2.65 11.33
N GLY A 130 2.90 2.67 10.56
CA GLY A 130 1.54 2.58 11.07
C GLY A 130 1.23 1.28 11.82
N MET A 131 1.96 0.20 11.53
CA MET A 131 1.87 -1.07 12.28
C MET A 131 2.52 -0.99 13.67
N ASP A 132 3.53 -0.14 13.83
CA ASP A 132 4.28 0.01 15.07
C ASP A 132 3.64 1.04 16.04
N ILE A 133 2.63 1.79 15.58
CA ILE A 133 1.89 2.73 16.42
C ILE A 133 0.91 1.93 17.29
N ILE A 134 1.31 1.68 18.53
CA ILE A 134 0.38 1.33 19.60
C ILE A 134 -0.25 2.65 20.07
N PRO A 135 -1.58 2.85 19.98
CA PRO A 135 -2.22 4.03 20.56
C PRO A 135 -1.97 4.02 22.07
N THR A 136 -1.09 4.90 22.54
CA THR A 136 -0.72 4.97 23.98
C THR A 136 -1.61 5.92 24.78
N THR A 137 -2.64 6.50 24.15
CA THR A 137 -3.51 7.48 24.78
C THR A 137 -4.95 7.26 24.31
N GLU A 138 -5.84 6.94 25.25
CA GLU A 138 -7.25 7.28 25.09
C GLU A 138 -7.31 8.78 24.82
N ILE A 139 -7.74 9.17 23.62
CA ILE A 139 -8.06 10.56 23.34
C ILE A 139 -9.35 10.84 24.13
N ASP A 140 -9.21 11.41 25.33
CA ASP A 140 -10.33 11.86 26.13
C ASP A 140 -10.97 13.07 25.44
N TYR A 141 -12.06 12.82 24.72
CA TYR A 141 -12.86 13.87 24.08
C TYR A 141 -13.65 14.72 25.10
N ASN A 142 -13.58 14.44 26.42
CA ASN A 142 -14.10 15.34 27.45
C ASN A 142 -13.13 16.49 27.75
N LEU A 143 -12.84 17.30 26.75
CA LEU A 143 -12.48 18.68 27.01
C LEU A 143 -13.71 19.38 27.60
N ASN A 144 -13.76 19.41 28.94
CA ASN A 144 -14.72 20.17 29.73
C ASN A 144 -14.85 21.60 29.18
N HIS A 145 -15.92 21.86 28.44
CA HIS A 145 -16.29 23.18 27.91
C HIS A 145 -16.73 24.18 29.01
N GLU A 146 -16.55 23.86 30.30
CA GLU A 146 -17.07 24.64 31.42
C GLU A 146 -16.00 25.39 32.25
N LYS A 147 -14.74 25.47 31.82
CA LYS A 147 -13.72 26.24 32.56
C LYS A 147 -13.40 27.64 32.06
N ASP A 148 -14.02 28.10 30.97
CA ASP A 148 -13.84 29.46 30.44
C ASP A 148 -15.04 30.39 30.71
N ARG A 149 -15.95 30.00 31.60
CA ARG A 149 -16.96 30.92 32.17
C ARG A 149 -16.69 31.16 33.65
N LYS A 150 -15.78 32.08 33.94
CA LYS A 150 -15.87 32.99 35.09
C LYS A 150 -14.91 34.16 34.98
#